data_AF-A0A1L5KZU0-F1
#
_entry.id   AF-A0A1L5KZU0-F1
#
_cell.length_a   1.000
_cell.length_b   1.000
_cell.length_c   1.000
_cell.angle_alpha   90.00
_cell.angle_beta   90.00
_cell.angle_gamma   90.00
#
_symmetry.space_group_name_H-M   'P 1'
#
loop_
_entity.id
_entity.type
_entity.pdbx_description
1 polymer ?
#
loop_
_entity_poly.entity_id
_entity_poly.type
_entity_poly.pdbx_seq_one_letter_code
_entity_poly.pdbx_strand_id
1 'polypeptide(L)'
;QSSIDTKTVFPGQTVEYTVRVDPKIPADQAYSVTAIKLSDTYSEYTTANKQTLEITDLGTGGIIPKTAYKVQWDEKAHSFEATFTKDWVAANWKAGSNPRVLLRFEAKVNEDAPTDKTVDNKAALTVNNGVTPSNKVENEPPVIKPSKQDTQKDPTINIDGKTALLGDKVYYRVNIDASRLTDT
;
A
#
# COMPACT_ATOMS: atom_id res chain seq x y z
N GLN A 1 -1.47 -15.77 -3.34
CA GLN A 1 -0.75 -14.61 -2.78
C GLN A 1 -1.07 -14.55 -1.30
N SER A 2 -0.07 -14.40 -0.44
CA SER A 2 -0.25 -14.34 1.01
C SER A 2 -0.38 -12.88 1.45
N SER A 3 -1.18 -12.62 2.48
CA SER A 3 -1.23 -11.29 3.09
C SER A 3 0.13 -10.93 3.67
N ILE A 4 0.53 -9.68 3.46
CA ILE A 4 1.70 -9.06 4.10
C ILE A 4 1.29 -8.02 5.13
N ASP A 5 0.01 -7.90 5.47
CA ASP A 5 -0.46 -6.97 6.50
C ASP A 5 0.34 -7.18 7.80
N THR A 6 0.73 -6.09 8.44
CA THR A 6 1.61 -6.01 9.63
C THR A 6 3.03 -6.53 9.45
N LYS A 7 3.43 -6.95 8.24
CA LYS A 7 4.82 -7.36 7.95
C LYS A 7 5.70 -6.17 7.55
N THR A 8 7.00 -6.44 7.49
CA THR A 8 7.99 -5.46 7.03
C THR A 8 7.94 -5.25 5.52
N VAL A 9 8.04 -3.98 5.10
CA VAL A 9 8.21 -3.57 3.69
C VAL A 9 9.40 -2.65 3.58
N PHE A 10 10.27 -2.86 2.59
CA PHE A 10 11.50 -2.08 2.44
C PHE A 10 11.26 -0.83 1.59
N PRO A 11 12.02 0.26 1.81
CA PRO A 11 12.14 1.33 0.83
C PRO A 11 12.45 0.77 -0.57
N GLY A 12 11.78 1.29 -1.59
CA GLY A 12 11.90 0.83 -2.96
C GLY A 12 11.09 -0.43 -3.31
N GLN A 13 10.50 -1.12 -2.33
CA GLN A 13 9.69 -2.33 -2.57
C GLN A 13 8.34 -1.99 -3.20
N THR A 14 7.87 -2.81 -4.14
CA THR A 14 6.50 -2.75 -4.65
C THR A 14 5.57 -3.56 -3.75
N VAL A 15 4.47 -2.95 -3.33
CA VAL A 15 3.36 -3.58 -2.62
C VAL A 15 2.12 -3.61 -3.51
N GLU A 16 1.29 -4.63 -3.35
CA GLU A 16 -0.01 -4.72 -4.03
C GLU A 16 -1.12 -4.58 -3.00
N TYR A 17 -2.00 -3.62 -3.22
CA TYR A 17 -3.21 -3.45 -2.43
C TYR A 17 -4.38 -4.14 -3.10
N THR A 18 -5.21 -4.81 -2.30
CA THR A 18 -6.42 -5.47 -2.77
C THR A 18 -7.60 -5.04 -1.91
N VAL A 19 -8.67 -4.58 -2.56
CA VAL A 19 -9.91 -4.15 -1.91
C VAL A 19 -11.04 -5.05 -2.40
N ARG A 20 -11.50 -5.94 -1.53
CA ARG A 20 -12.60 -6.86 -1.82
C ARG A 20 -13.91 -6.32 -1.25
N VAL A 21 -14.94 -6.34 -2.07
CA VAL A 21 -16.26 -5.79 -1.76
C VAL A 21 -17.33 -6.80 -2.14
N ASP A 22 -18.11 -7.26 -1.16
CA ASP A 22 -19.18 -8.26 -1.33
C ASP A 22 -20.50 -7.82 -0.65
N PRO A 23 -21.12 -6.69 -1.02
CA PRO A 23 -22.33 -6.21 -0.38
C PRO A 23 -23.55 -7.06 -0.74
N LYS A 24 -24.49 -7.14 0.19
CA LYS A 24 -25.82 -7.70 -0.04
C LYS A 24 -26.81 -6.58 -0.32
N ILE A 25 -27.37 -6.54 -1.53
CA ILE A 25 -28.36 -5.55 -1.92
C ILE A 25 -29.75 -6.08 -1.52
N PRO A 26 -30.50 -5.40 -0.65
CA PRO A 26 -31.86 -5.83 -0.28
C PRO A 26 -32.78 -5.97 -1.51
N ALA A 27 -33.75 -6.87 -1.46
CA ALA A 27 -34.71 -7.08 -2.55
C ALA A 27 -35.86 -6.05 -2.53
N ASP A 28 -36.16 -5.52 -1.34
CA ASP A 28 -37.25 -4.62 -1.00
C ASP A 28 -36.77 -3.17 -0.84
N GLN A 29 -35.83 -2.74 -1.69
CA GLN A 29 -35.31 -1.38 -1.63
C GLN A 29 -36.39 -0.35 -2.00
N ALA A 30 -36.52 0.69 -1.17
CA ALA A 30 -37.32 1.87 -1.51
C ALA A 30 -36.70 2.68 -2.67
N TYR A 31 -35.38 2.59 -2.86
CA TYR A 31 -34.63 3.28 -3.91
C TYR A 31 -33.59 2.36 -4.53
N SER A 32 -33.51 2.35 -5.86
CA SER A 32 -32.49 1.58 -6.58
C SER A 32 -31.08 2.10 -6.33
N VAL A 33 -30.09 1.22 -6.48
CA VAL A 33 -28.69 1.62 -6.60
C VAL A 33 -28.49 2.37 -7.92
N THR A 34 -27.94 3.57 -7.85
CA THR A 34 -27.72 4.47 -9.01
C THR A 34 -26.29 4.97 -9.11
N ALA A 35 -25.54 4.93 -8.01
CA ALA A 35 -24.15 5.33 -7.97
C ALA A 35 -23.35 4.33 -7.13
N ILE A 36 -22.25 3.85 -7.70
CA ILE A 36 -21.25 3.05 -7.00
C ILE A 36 -19.90 3.71 -7.17
N LYS A 37 -19.16 3.83 -6.07
CA LYS A 37 -17.78 4.32 -6.06
C LYS A 37 -16.92 3.45 -5.17
N LEU A 38 -15.69 3.23 -5.59
CA LEU A 38 -14.63 2.68 -4.74
C LEU A 38 -13.57 3.77 -4.56
N SER A 39 -13.27 4.12 -3.32
CA SER A 39 -12.21 5.06 -3.01
C SER A 39 -11.12 4.36 -2.21
N ASP A 40 -9.88 4.82 -2.38
CA ASP A 40 -8.75 4.35 -1.58
C ASP A 40 -7.86 5.55 -1.19
N THR A 41 -7.35 5.52 0.03
CA THR A 41 -6.33 6.42 0.57
C THR A 41 -5.13 5.57 0.98
N TYR A 42 -4.01 5.82 0.32
CA TYR A 42 -2.74 5.12 0.51
C TYR A 42 -1.71 6.04 1.17
N SER A 43 -0.67 5.45 1.75
CA SER A 43 0.37 6.17 2.46
C SER A 43 1.08 7.21 1.58
N GLU A 44 1.38 8.37 2.18
CA GLU A 44 2.23 9.40 1.58
C GLU A 44 3.66 8.91 1.27
N TYR A 45 4.10 7.85 1.94
CA TYR A 45 5.40 7.20 1.73
C TYR A 45 5.37 6.19 0.57
N THR A 46 4.34 6.24 -0.27
CA THR A 46 4.23 5.40 -1.46
C THR A 46 3.85 6.21 -2.69
N THR A 47 4.24 5.69 -3.86
CA THR A 47 3.85 6.18 -5.17
C THR A 47 2.99 5.12 -5.86
N ALA A 48 1.71 5.40 -6.08
CA ALA A 48 0.80 4.48 -6.75
C ALA A 48 1.10 4.34 -8.25
N ASN A 49 1.16 3.09 -8.75
CA ASN A 49 1.23 2.79 -10.17
C ASN A 49 -0.18 2.82 -10.77
N LYS A 50 -0.56 3.97 -11.33
CA LYS A 50 -1.91 4.19 -11.88
C LYS A 50 -2.29 3.23 -13.02
N GLN A 51 -1.31 2.64 -13.71
CA GLN A 51 -1.56 1.76 -14.85
C GLN A 51 -2.02 0.36 -14.41
N THR A 52 -1.64 -0.06 -13.20
CA THR A 52 -1.96 -1.39 -12.66
C THR A 52 -3.31 -1.44 -11.94
N LEU A 53 -4.01 -0.30 -11.82
CA LEU A 53 -5.36 -0.30 -11.27
C LEU A 53 -6.30 -1.11 -12.17
N GLU A 54 -6.82 -2.19 -11.59
CA GLU A 54 -7.75 -3.12 -12.21
C GLU A 54 -8.91 -3.39 -11.25
N ILE A 55 -10.12 -3.54 -11.80
CA ILE A 55 -11.29 -3.97 -11.05
C ILE A 55 -11.85 -5.22 -11.70
N THR A 56 -11.93 -6.30 -10.93
CA THR A 56 -12.51 -7.58 -11.36
C THR A 56 -13.90 -7.74 -10.76
N ASP A 57 -14.85 -8.19 -11.56
CA ASP A 57 -16.12 -8.71 -11.09
C ASP A 57 -15.94 -10.18 -10.68
N LEU A 58 -15.98 -10.46 -9.39
CA LEU A 58 -15.82 -11.80 -8.83
C LEU A 58 -17.07 -12.69 -9.04
N GLY A 59 -18.20 -12.10 -9.44
CA GLY A 59 -19.39 -12.85 -9.87
C GLY A 59 -19.16 -13.60 -11.18
N THR A 60 -18.52 -12.92 -12.14
CA THR A 60 -18.22 -13.46 -13.48
C THR A 60 -16.79 -13.97 -13.64
N GLY A 61 -15.88 -13.52 -12.77
CA GLY A 61 -14.43 -13.74 -12.89
C GLY A 61 -13.76 -12.83 -13.92
N GLY A 62 -14.52 -11.93 -14.55
CA GLY A 62 -14.04 -11.06 -15.62
C GLY A 62 -13.54 -9.72 -15.12
N ILE A 63 -12.55 -9.16 -15.83
CA ILE A 63 -12.11 -7.78 -15.61
C ILE A 63 -13.23 -6.83 -16.08
N ILE A 64 -13.59 -5.87 -15.23
CA ILE A 64 -14.54 -4.82 -15.57
C ILE A 64 -13.84 -3.87 -16.56
N PRO A 65 -14.41 -3.61 -17.75
CA PRO A 65 -13.78 -2.74 -18.74
C PRO A 65 -13.54 -1.32 -18.18
N LYS A 66 -12.41 -0.70 -18.53
CA LYS A 66 -12.10 0.69 -18.13
C LYS A 66 -13.12 1.72 -18.64
N THR A 67 -13.97 1.37 -19.60
CA THR A 67 -15.10 2.23 -20.04
C THR A 67 -16.26 2.24 -19.07
N ALA A 68 -16.35 1.24 -18.18
CA ALA A 68 -17.43 1.11 -17.19
C ALA A 68 -17.20 1.94 -15.93
N TYR A 69 -16.03 2.55 -15.76
CA TYR A 69 -15.70 3.40 -14.62
C TYR A 69 -14.70 4.50 -14.98
N LYS A 70 -14.72 5.60 -14.22
CA LYS A 70 -13.73 6.68 -14.31
C LYS A 70 -12.94 6.73 -13.01
N VAL A 71 -11.61 6.78 -13.10
CA VAL A 71 -10.74 6.98 -11.94
C VAL A 71 -10.30 8.44 -11.86
N GLN A 72 -10.46 9.05 -10.69
CA GLN A 72 -9.92 10.36 -10.37
C GLN A 72 -8.88 10.20 -9.27
N TRP A 73 -7.65 10.61 -9.56
CA TRP A 73 -6.53 10.57 -8.62
C TRP A 73 -6.36 11.94 -7.97
N ASP A 74 -6.14 11.96 -6.66
CA ASP A 74 -5.66 13.12 -5.93
C ASP A 74 -4.27 12.77 -5.39
N GLU A 75 -3.23 13.23 -6.10
CA GLU A 75 -1.84 12.96 -5.74
C GLU A 75 -1.45 13.63 -4.42
N LYS A 76 -2.03 14.79 -4.12
CA LYS A 76 -1.72 15.53 -2.90
C LYS A 76 -2.32 14.87 -1.68
N ALA A 77 -3.51 14.29 -1.82
CA ALA A 77 -4.18 13.55 -0.76
C ALA A 77 -3.81 12.06 -0.74
N HIS A 78 -2.91 11.60 -1.63
CA HIS A 78 -2.54 10.19 -1.79
C HIS A 78 -3.77 9.28 -1.86
N SER A 79 -4.71 9.63 -2.74
CA SER A 79 -5.98 8.93 -2.84
C SER A 79 -6.49 8.85 -4.27
N PHE A 80 -7.49 8.00 -4.49
CA PHE A 80 -8.28 8.01 -5.71
C PHE A 80 -9.73 7.61 -5.46
N GLU A 81 -10.59 7.93 -6.43
CA GLU A 81 -11.97 7.47 -6.50
C GLU A 81 -12.24 6.87 -7.90
N ALA A 82 -12.64 5.60 -7.93
CA ALA A 82 -13.19 4.92 -9.10
C ALA A 82 -14.72 5.01 -9.07
N THR A 83 -15.30 5.84 -9.93
CA THR A 83 -16.75 6.01 -10.07
C THR A 83 -17.26 5.17 -11.24
N PHE A 84 -18.20 4.26 -10.99
CA PHE A 84 -18.80 3.44 -12.04
C PHE A 84 -19.85 4.22 -12.84
N THR A 85 -19.99 3.88 -14.11
CA THR A 85 -21.01 4.43 -14.99
C THR A 85 -22.41 3.97 -14.56
N LYS A 86 -23.41 4.85 -14.76
CA LYS A 86 -24.80 4.55 -14.39
C LYS A 86 -25.33 3.30 -15.08
N ASP A 87 -25.02 3.12 -16.36
CA ASP A 87 -25.48 1.97 -17.15
C ASP A 87 -24.91 0.66 -16.61
N TRP A 88 -23.61 0.65 -16.25
CA TRP A 88 -23.01 -0.53 -15.64
C TRP A 88 -23.59 -0.83 -14.26
N VAL A 89 -23.83 0.20 -13.43
CA VAL A 89 -24.48 0.03 -12.12
C VAL A 89 -25.88 -0.56 -12.27
N ALA A 90 -26.72 -0.01 -13.15
CA ALA A 90 -28.08 -0.49 -13.40
C ALA A 90 -28.10 -1.96 -13.88
N ALA A 91 -27.10 -2.36 -14.68
CA ALA A 91 -27.00 -3.72 -15.18
C ALA A 91 -26.57 -4.74 -14.11
N ASN A 92 -25.70 -4.35 -13.17
CA ASN A 92 -25.00 -5.30 -12.28
C ASN A 92 -25.40 -5.20 -10.79
N TRP A 93 -25.98 -4.10 -10.34
CA TRP A 93 -26.31 -3.81 -8.93
C TRP A 93 -27.82 -3.68 -8.71
N LYS A 94 -28.57 -4.73 -9.05
CA LYS A 94 -30.03 -4.77 -8.95
C LYS A 94 -30.50 -5.11 -7.53
N ALA A 95 -31.75 -4.76 -7.22
CA ALA A 95 -32.38 -5.19 -5.97
C ALA A 95 -32.32 -6.72 -5.82
N GLY A 96 -31.97 -7.19 -4.62
CA GLY A 96 -31.83 -8.60 -4.30
C GLY A 96 -30.54 -9.26 -4.80
N SER A 97 -29.64 -8.51 -5.47
CA SER A 97 -28.37 -9.07 -5.94
C SER A 97 -27.28 -9.05 -4.87
N ASN A 98 -26.20 -9.79 -5.14
CA ASN A 98 -25.01 -9.85 -4.29
C ASN A 98 -23.76 -9.63 -5.17
N PRO A 99 -23.54 -8.39 -5.64
CA PRO A 99 -22.39 -8.08 -6.49
C PRO A 99 -21.11 -8.25 -5.68
N ARG A 100 -20.03 -8.66 -6.37
CA ARG A 100 -18.73 -8.91 -5.75
C ARG A 100 -17.65 -8.33 -6.63
N VAL A 101 -16.88 -7.38 -6.12
CA VAL A 101 -15.81 -6.73 -6.88
C VAL A 101 -14.49 -6.78 -6.11
N LEU A 102 -13.40 -6.92 -6.86
CA LEU A 102 -12.04 -6.86 -6.34
C LEU A 102 -11.30 -5.75 -7.08
N LEU A 103 -10.94 -4.69 -6.38
CA LEU A 103 -10.02 -3.69 -6.89
C LEU A 103 -8.59 -4.08 -6.50
N ARG A 104 -7.64 -3.95 -7.43
CA ARG A 104 -6.21 -4.15 -7.18
C ARG A 104 -5.42 -3.01 -7.80
N PHE A 105 -4.35 -2.59 -7.13
CA PHE A 105 -3.35 -1.69 -7.68
C PHE A 105 -2.02 -1.89 -6.96
N GLU A 106 -0.93 -1.53 -7.64
CA GLU A 106 0.40 -1.57 -7.04
C GLU A 106 0.82 -0.16 -6.58
N ALA A 107 1.62 -0.11 -5.52
CA ALA A 107 2.32 1.09 -5.11
C ALA A 107 3.77 0.75 -4.79
N LYS A 108 4.68 1.66 -5.12
CA LYS A 108 6.10 1.55 -4.75
C LYS A 108 6.32 2.32 -3.44
N VAL A 109 6.89 1.67 -2.42
CA VAL A 109 7.38 2.35 -1.21
C VAL A 109 8.51 3.28 -1.63
N ASN A 110 8.43 4.54 -1.23
CA ASN A 110 9.41 5.54 -1.61
C ASN A 110 10.80 5.17 -1.05
N GLU A 111 11.86 5.50 -1.78
CA GLU A 111 13.25 5.17 -1.39
C GLU A 111 13.67 5.87 -0.09
N ASP A 112 13.04 7.00 0.22
CA ASP A 112 13.24 7.84 1.40
C ASP A 112 12.14 7.65 2.47
N ALA A 113 11.33 6.59 2.35
CA ALA A 113 10.31 6.28 3.33
C ALA A 113 10.92 6.16 4.75
N PRO A 114 10.39 6.91 5.73
CA PRO A 114 10.95 6.92 7.07
C PRO A 114 10.78 5.56 7.76
N THR A 115 11.81 5.15 8.50
CA THR A 115 11.84 3.83 9.19
C THR A 115 11.08 3.79 10.52
N ASP A 116 10.48 4.92 10.92
CA ASP A 116 9.70 5.10 12.15
C ASP A 116 8.23 5.43 11.87
N LYS A 117 7.75 5.24 10.64
CA LYS A 117 6.35 5.44 10.23
C LYS A 117 5.79 4.20 9.54
N THR A 118 4.47 4.12 9.51
CA THR A 118 3.75 3.04 8.84
C THR A 118 3.43 3.42 7.40
N VAL A 119 3.58 2.45 6.50
CA VAL A 119 2.97 2.44 5.18
C VAL A 119 1.57 1.85 5.34
N ASP A 120 0.54 2.69 5.28
CA ASP A 120 -0.85 2.30 5.45
C ASP A 120 -1.71 2.43 4.19
N ASN A 121 -2.85 1.73 4.20
CA ASN A 121 -3.86 1.81 3.15
C ASN A 121 -5.27 1.60 3.72
N LYS A 122 -6.25 2.37 3.23
CA LYS A 122 -7.65 2.24 3.61
C LYS A 122 -8.58 2.61 2.47
N ALA A 123 -9.56 1.75 2.23
CA ALA A 123 -10.55 1.93 1.19
C ALA A 123 -11.95 2.24 1.75
N ALA A 124 -12.88 2.56 0.84
CA ALA A 124 -14.30 2.62 1.14
C ALA A 124 -15.14 2.27 -0.11
N LEU A 125 -16.30 1.65 0.13
CA LEU A 125 -17.37 1.53 -0.84
C LEU A 125 -18.40 2.63 -0.59
N THR A 126 -18.78 3.36 -1.63
CA THR A 126 -19.95 4.23 -1.62
C THR A 126 -21.06 3.61 -2.46
N VAL A 127 -22.24 3.45 -1.85
CA VAL A 127 -23.48 3.02 -2.51
C VAL A 127 -24.50 4.15 -2.39
N ASN A 128 -24.87 4.76 -3.52
CA ASN A 128 -25.63 6.01 -3.57
C ASN A 128 -24.93 7.10 -2.72
N ASN A 129 -25.48 7.39 -1.54
CA ASN A 129 -24.93 8.37 -0.59
C ASN A 129 -24.34 7.71 0.67
N GLY A 130 -24.48 6.40 0.83
CA GLY A 130 -23.96 5.66 1.99
C GLY A 130 -22.52 5.25 1.76
N VAL A 131 -21.64 5.59 2.70
CA VAL A 131 -20.20 5.25 2.65
C VAL A 131 -19.91 4.18 3.69
N THR A 132 -19.27 3.09 3.27
CA THR A 132 -18.82 1.99 4.14
C THR A 132 -17.30 1.85 4.04
N PRO A 133 -16.54 2.15 5.10
CA PRO A 133 -15.08 2.01 5.08
C PRO A 133 -14.64 0.55 5.17
N SER A 134 -13.46 0.23 4.65
CA SER A 134 -12.77 -1.05 4.89
C SER A 134 -12.03 -1.06 6.23
N ASN A 135 -11.43 -2.22 6.56
CA ASN A 135 -10.31 -2.26 7.50
C ASN A 135 -9.12 -1.44 6.96
N LYS A 136 -8.22 -1.07 7.87
CA LYS A 136 -6.92 -0.48 7.55
C LYS A 136 -5.88 -1.59 7.54
N VAL A 137 -4.96 -1.57 6.58
CA VAL A 137 -3.76 -2.43 6.57
C VAL A 137 -2.54 -1.54 6.75
N GLU A 138 -1.52 -2.06 7.43
CA GLU A 138 -0.32 -1.31 7.81
C GLU A 138 0.93 -2.15 7.70
N ASN A 139 2.03 -1.52 7.29
CA ASN A 139 3.35 -2.13 7.21
C ASN A 139 4.40 -1.19 7.79
N GLU A 140 5.36 -1.73 8.55
CA GLU A 140 6.46 -0.94 9.09
C GLU A 140 7.75 -1.18 8.31
N PRO A 141 8.39 -0.13 7.75
CA PRO A 141 9.73 -0.27 7.23
C PRO A 141 10.73 -0.64 8.32
N PRO A 142 11.77 -1.43 8.01
CA PRO A 142 12.75 -1.84 9.01
C PRO A 142 13.69 -0.68 9.32
N VAL A 143 14.01 -0.52 10.61
CA VAL A 143 15.07 0.40 11.04
C VAL A 143 16.42 -0.23 10.72
N ILE A 144 17.12 0.31 9.71
CA ILE A 144 18.49 -0.09 9.34
C ILE A 144 19.42 1.08 9.62
N LYS A 145 20.28 0.94 10.65
CA LYS A 145 21.25 1.98 11.05
C LYS A 145 22.68 1.43 10.95
N PRO A 146 23.32 1.50 9.77
CA PRO A 146 24.72 1.12 9.66
C PRO A 146 25.58 2.12 10.46
N SER A 147 26.65 1.63 11.09
CA SER A 147 27.64 2.48 11.73
C SER A 147 29.04 2.11 11.26
N LYS A 148 29.94 3.10 11.32
CA LYS A 148 31.35 2.92 11.01
C LYS A 148 32.17 3.56 12.14
N GLN A 149 33.24 2.89 12.52
CA GLN A 149 34.19 3.37 13.51
C GLN A 149 35.63 3.08 13.05
N ASP A 150 36.54 3.98 13.39
CA ASP A 150 37.97 3.82 13.21
C ASP A 150 38.56 3.17 14.47
N THR A 151 39.33 2.11 14.29
CA THR A 151 39.91 1.34 15.40
C THR A 151 41.41 1.11 15.21
N GLN A 152 42.08 0.73 16.28
CA GLN A 152 43.40 0.10 16.18
C GLN A 152 43.27 -1.37 15.75
N LYS A 153 44.40 -2.08 15.72
CA LYS A 153 44.40 -3.54 15.49
C LYS A 153 43.48 -4.26 16.50
N ASP A 154 43.48 -3.79 17.75
CA ASP A 154 42.47 -4.16 18.72
C ASP A 154 41.14 -3.48 18.37
N PRO A 155 40.09 -4.26 18.00
CA PRO A 155 38.80 -3.72 17.57
C PRO A 155 38.00 -3.01 18.67
N THR A 156 38.40 -3.14 19.94
CA THR A 156 37.71 -2.49 21.08
C THR A 156 38.16 -1.06 21.32
N ILE A 157 39.28 -0.64 20.72
CA ILE A 157 39.86 0.69 20.88
C ILE A 157 39.38 1.59 19.74
N ASN A 158 38.40 2.45 20.01
CA ASN A 158 37.93 3.48 19.09
C ASN A 158 38.93 4.66 19.01
N ILE A 159 39.30 5.05 17.79
CA ILE A 159 40.19 6.18 17.48
C ILE A 159 39.53 7.25 16.60
N ASP A 160 38.20 7.28 16.52
CA ASP A 160 37.42 8.32 15.83
C ASP A 160 37.86 9.72 16.27
N GLY A 161 38.13 10.58 15.28
CA GLY A 161 38.56 11.97 15.50
C GLY A 161 39.97 12.13 16.11
N LYS A 162 40.76 11.06 16.22
CA LYS A 162 42.16 11.13 16.65
C LYS A 162 43.10 11.39 15.48
N THR A 163 44.26 11.98 15.76
CA THR A 163 45.34 12.16 14.78
C THR A 163 46.01 10.83 14.49
N ALA A 164 46.05 10.42 13.22
CA ALA A 164 46.89 9.34 12.74
C ALA A 164 48.20 9.91 12.17
N LEU A 165 49.34 9.30 12.50
CA LEU A 165 50.64 9.70 11.97
C LEU A 165 50.93 8.97 10.65
N LEU A 166 51.84 9.53 9.85
CA LEU A 166 52.28 8.91 8.62
C LEU A 166 52.93 7.54 8.91
N GLY A 167 52.33 6.48 8.39
CA GLY A 167 52.76 5.09 8.61
C GLY A 167 51.88 4.31 9.59
N ASP A 168 50.96 4.97 10.30
CA ASP A 168 49.98 4.29 11.16
C ASP A 168 49.01 3.43 10.35
N LYS A 169 48.59 2.31 10.94
CA LYS A 169 47.54 1.45 10.39
C LYS A 169 46.22 1.72 11.12
N VAL A 170 45.26 2.27 10.40
CA VAL A 170 43.88 2.47 10.86
C VAL A 170 43.02 1.29 10.39
N TYR A 171 42.20 0.75 11.28
CA TYR A 171 41.30 -0.37 10.99
C TYR A 171 39.86 0.12 11.00
N TYR A 172 39.22 0.10 9.84
CA TYR A 172 37.81 0.43 9.72
C TYR A 172 36.93 -0.73 10.18
N ARG A 173 35.97 -0.47 11.06
CA ARG A 173 34.91 -1.42 11.41
C ARG A 173 33.59 -0.86 10.95
N VAL A 174 32.84 -1.69 10.23
CA VAL A 174 31.50 -1.38 9.75
C VAL A 174 30.56 -2.34 10.45
N ASN A 175 29.56 -1.80 11.15
CA ASN A 175 28.52 -2.59 11.79
C ASN A 175 27.23 -2.42 10.99
N ILE A 176 26.67 -3.54 10.55
CA ILE A 176 25.38 -3.60 9.89
C ILE A 176 24.49 -4.49 10.76
N ASP A 177 23.54 -3.87 11.46
CA ASP A 177 22.53 -4.60 12.20
C ASP A 177 21.44 -5.06 11.22
N ALA A 178 21.50 -6.35 10.89
CA ALA A 178 20.55 -7.03 10.02
C ALA A 178 19.57 -7.92 10.81
N SER A 179 19.52 -7.80 12.14
CA SER A 179 18.66 -8.64 12.99
C SER A 179 17.18 -8.57 12.65
N ARG A 180 16.73 -7.45 12.07
CA ARG A 180 15.35 -7.24 11.61
C ARG A 180 15.05 -7.83 10.22
N LEU A 181 15.99 -8.50 9.57
CA LEU A 181 15.78 -9.15 8.27
C LEU A 181 15.28 -10.61 8.39
N THR A 182 14.97 -11.10 9.60
CA THR A 182 14.73 -12.54 9.85
C THR A 182 13.33 -13.05 9.50
N ASP A 183 12.41 -12.20 9.03
CA ASP A 183 11.05 -12.62 8.67
C ASP A 183 10.88 -12.63 7.13
N THR A 184 11.29 -13.73 6.50
CA THR A 184 10.96 -14.06 5.09
C THR A 184 9.98 -15.21 5.02
#